data_AF-A0A7Z7QS48-F1
#
_entry.id   AF-A0A7Z7QS48-F1
#
_cell.length_a   1.000
_cell.length_b   1.000
_cell.length_c   1.000
_cell.angle_alpha   90.00
_cell.angle_beta   90.00
_cell.angle_gamma   90.00
#
_symmetry.space_group_name_H-M   'P 1'
#
loop_
_entity.id
_entity.type
_entity.pdbx_description
1 polymer ?
#
loop_
_entity_poly.entity_id
_entity_poly.type
_entity_poly.pdbx_seq_one_letter_code
_entity_poly.pdbx_strand_id
1 'polypeptide(L)'
;MTMSMIGYPKPDKHAYNLLESFGKVVSVKGNEIVLDAFTEPGNSGSPIVNGKGEAIGVSYAREIQDSPHRKSFGVYFTPQIKKFIQDNIQK
;
A
#
# COMPACT_ATOMS: atom_id res chain seq x y z
N MET A 1 -11.88 -9.31 -1.15
CA MET A 1 -11.96 -8.22 -0.16
C MET A 1 -11.42 -6.96 -0.81
N THR A 2 -12.19 -5.88 -0.81
CA THR A 2 -11.74 -4.59 -1.36
C THR A 2 -10.72 -3.97 -0.40
N MET A 3 -9.62 -3.51 -0.97
CA MET A 3 -8.55 -2.80 -0.31
C MET A 3 -8.42 -1.43 -0.97
N SER A 4 -7.91 -0.45 -0.24
CA SER A 4 -7.47 0.79 -0.84
C SER A 4 -6.05 1.15 -0.44
N MET A 5 -5.41 1.93 -1.30
CA MET A 5 -4.10 2.51 -1.06
C MET A 5 -4.22 4.01 -1.22
N ILE A 6 -3.90 4.72 -0.14
CA ILE A 6 -4.15 6.15 -0.02
C ILE A 6 -2.80 6.84 0.08
N GLY A 7 -2.50 7.76 -0.83
CA GLY A 7 -1.20 8.44 -0.82
C GLY A 7 -1.09 9.55 -1.86
N TYR A 8 0.14 9.89 -2.19
CA TYR A 8 0.48 11.01 -3.07
C TYR A 8 1.16 10.50 -4.34
N PRO A 9 0.44 9.84 -5.28
CA PRO A 9 1.00 9.50 -6.58
C PRO A 9 1.45 10.79 -7.30
N LYS A 10 2.57 10.73 -8.01
CA LYS A 10 3.16 11.82 -8.84
C LYS A 10 2.89 13.21 -8.24
N PRO A 11 3.42 13.51 -7.03
CA PRO A 11 3.01 14.68 -6.26
C PRO A 11 3.25 16.00 -7.02
N ASP A 12 4.27 16.04 -7.87
CA ASP A 12 4.58 17.13 -8.80
C ASP A 12 3.49 17.35 -9.86
N LYS A 13 2.84 16.28 -10.33
CA LYS A 13 1.77 16.33 -11.34
C LYS A 13 0.38 16.43 -10.76
N HIS A 14 0.20 15.98 -9.52
CA HIS A 14 -1.08 15.97 -8.82
C HIS A 14 -1.16 17.05 -7.74
N ALA A 15 -0.26 18.05 -7.76
CA ALA A 15 -0.24 19.19 -6.84
C ALA A 15 -0.32 18.77 -5.36
N TYR A 16 0.36 17.68 -5.00
CA TYR A 16 0.33 17.08 -3.67
C TYR A 16 -1.07 16.68 -3.18
N ASN A 17 -2.03 16.44 -4.08
CA ASN A 17 -3.34 15.93 -3.70
C ASN A 17 -3.24 14.49 -3.16
N LEU A 18 -3.97 14.24 -2.07
CA LEU A 18 -4.17 12.91 -1.53
C LEU A 18 -5.16 12.16 -2.42
N LEU A 19 -4.76 10.99 -2.93
CA LEU A 19 -5.56 10.18 -3.84
C LEU A 19 -5.71 8.75 -3.29
N GLU A 20 -6.88 8.18 -3.50
CA GLU A 20 -7.21 6.82 -3.11
C GLU A 20 -7.33 5.94 -4.36
N SER A 21 -6.60 4.83 -4.37
CA SER A 21 -6.76 3.78 -5.38
C SER A 21 -7.36 2.53 -4.75
N PHE A 22 -8.48 2.08 -5.29
CA PHE A 22 -9.12 0.82 -4.90
C PHE A 22 -8.49 -0.37 -5.63
N GLY A 23 -8.52 -1.53 -4.97
CA GLY A 23 -8.08 -2.80 -5.55
C GLY A 23 -8.47 -3.99 -4.67
N LYS A 24 -7.87 -5.12 -4.95
CA LYS A 24 -8.06 -6.41 -4.28
C LYS A 24 -6.69 -6.98 -3.93
N VAL A 25 -6.67 -7.78 -2.87
CA VAL A 25 -5.52 -8.63 -2.57
C VAL A 25 -5.43 -9.72 -3.63
N VAL A 26 -4.28 -9.78 -4.31
CA VAL A 26 -3.92 -10.84 -5.25
C VAL A 26 -3.27 -12.00 -4.51
N SER A 27 -2.35 -11.71 -3.56
CA SER A 27 -1.75 -12.73 -2.70
C SER A 27 -1.12 -12.14 -1.44
N VAL A 28 -0.94 -12.98 -0.42
CA VAL A 28 -0.13 -12.68 0.77
C VAL A 28 0.81 -13.86 0.98
N LYS A 29 2.13 -13.59 1.06
CA LYS A 29 3.16 -14.62 1.29
C LYS A 29 4.21 -14.07 2.25
N GLY A 30 4.29 -14.65 3.45
CA GLY A 30 5.19 -14.16 4.50
C GLY A 30 4.90 -12.70 4.84
N ASN A 31 5.90 -11.84 4.64
CA ASN A 31 5.80 -10.39 4.89
C ASN A 31 5.41 -9.59 3.63
N GLU A 32 5.07 -10.23 2.51
CA GLU A 32 4.67 -9.56 1.28
C GLU A 32 3.14 -9.64 1.07
N ILE A 33 2.55 -8.51 0.68
CA ILE A 33 1.20 -8.41 0.14
C ILE A 33 1.25 -7.87 -1.29
N VAL A 34 0.53 -8.53 -2.19
CA VAL A 34 0.39 -8.12 -3.59
C VAL A 34 -1.04 -7.67 -3.84
N LEU A 35 -1.21 -6.49 -4.46
CA LEU A 35 -2.50 -5.92 -4.82
C LEU A 35 -2.56 -5.61 -6.31
N ASP A 36 -3.77 -5.55 -6.86
CA ASP A 36 -4.04 -4.99 -8.19
C ASP A 36 -4.49 -3.52 -8.15
N ALA A 37 -4.34 -2.85 -7.00
CA ALA A 37 -4.55 -1.41 -6.88
C ALA A 37 -3.52 -0.65 -7.72
N PHE A 38 -3.98 0.31 -8.51
CA PHE A 38 -3.13 1.18 -9.31
C PHE A 38 -2.29 2.09 -8.40
N THR A 39 -1.03 2.28 -8.76
CA THR A 39 -0.10 3.15 -8.04
C THR A 39 0.72 3.95 -9.02
N GLU A 40 1.47 4.93 -8.55
CA GLU A 40 2.48 5.64 -9.33
C GLU A 40 3.69 5.96 -8.44
N PRO A 41 4.83 6.39 -9.00
CA PRO A 41 5.91 6.95 -8.19
C PRO A 41 5.35 8.01 -7.24
N GLY A 42 5.71 7.95 -5.96
CA GLY A 42 5.08 8.75 -4.89
C GLY A 42 4.16 7.94 -3.97
N ASN A 43 3.64 6.79 -4.40
CA ASN A 43 2.90 5.89 -3.50
C ASN A 43 3.78 5.08 -2.53
N SER A 44 5.11 5.04 -2.69
CA SER A 44 5.99 4.37 -1.73
C SER A 44 5.75 4.93 -0.32
N GLY A 45 5.50 4.05 0.66
CA GLY A 45 5.12 4.43 2.02
C GLY A 45 3.62 4.61 2.26
N SER A 46 2.78 4.53 1.21
CA SER A 46 1.32 4.66 1.36
C SER A 46 0.75 3.50 2.19
N PRO A 47 -0.18 3.76 3.13
CA PRO A 47 -0.91 2.71 3.81
C PRO A 47 -1.77 1.90 2.84
N ILE A 48 -1.80 0.59 3.06
CA ILE A 48 -2.75 -0.33 2.45
C ILE A 48 -3.84 -0.60 3.49
N VAL A 49 -5.07 -0.14 3.23
CA VAL A 49 -6.17 -0.16 4.20
C VAL A 49 -7.29 -1.10 3.77
N ASN A 50 -7.87 -1.81 4.73
CA ASN A 50 -9.04 -2.67 4.48
C ASN A 50 -10.35 -1.84 4.51
N GLY A 51 -11.49 -2.50 4.22
CA GLY A 51 -12.81 -1.84 4.22
C GLY A 51 -13.28 -1.27 5.57
N LYS A 52 -12.52 -1.44 6.66
CA LYS A 52 -12.76 -0.81 7.97
C LYS A 52 -11.84 0.40 8.22
N GLY A 53 -10.97 0.75 7.28
CA GLY A 53 -9.96 1.78 7.45
C GLY A 53 -8.74 1.32 8.28
N GLU A 54 -8.59 0.02 8.55
CA GLU A 54 -7.43 -0.50 9.29
C GLU A 54 -6.24 -0.69 8.33
N ALA A 55 -5.07 -0.17 8.69
CA ALA A 55 -3.84 -0.42 7.93
C ALA A 55 -3.39 -1.87 8.10
N ILE A 56 -3.23 -2.58 6.98
CA ILE A 56 -2.75 -3.97 6.96
C ILE A 56 -1.35 -4.12 6.38
N GLY A 57 -0.80 -3.03 5.83
CA GLY A 57 0.54 -3.02 5.25
C GLY A 57 0.93 -1.65 4.73
N VAL A 58 2.13 -1.57 4.16
CA VAL A 58 2.71 -0.36 3.57
C VAL A 58 3.27 -0.66 2.19
N SER A 59 2.98 0.20 1.20
CA SER A 59 3.48 0.04 -0.18
C SER A 59 4.98 0.30 -0.28
N TYR A 60 5.70 -0.50 -1.07
CA TYR A 60 7.13 -0.25 -1.35
C TYR A 60 7.52 -0.35 -2.82
N ALA A 61 6.79 -1.13 -3.62
CA ALA A 61 7.12 -1.32 -5.04
C ALA A 61 5.89 -1.52 -5.91
N ARG A 62 6.10 -1.47 -7.22
CA ARG A 62 5.09 -1.70 -8.25
C ARG A 62 5.74 -2.24 -9.52
N GLU A 63 4.97 -2.98 -10.33
CA GLU A 63 5.46 -3.43 -11.64
C GLU A 63 5.79 -2.23 -12.55
N ILE A 64 6.87 -2.36 -13.32
CA ILE A 64 7.36 -1.29 -14.19
C ILE A 64 6.43 -1.10 -15.40
N GLN A 65 5.88 -2.19 -15.93
CA GLN A 65 5.03 -2.18 -17.11
C GLN A 65 3.77 -1.35 -16.84
N ASP A 66 3.57 -0.32 -17.67
CA ASP A 66 2.42 0.56 -17.55
C ASP A 66 1.19 -0.13 -18.14
N SER A 67 0.47 -0.83 -17.26
CA SER A 67 -0.74 -1.58 -17.58
C SER A 67 -1.79 -1.29 -16.51
N PRO A 68 -3.09 -1.20 -16.86
CA PRO A 68 -4.16 -1.10 -15.87
C PRO A 68 -4.24 -2.32 -14.94
N HIS A 69 -3.57 -3.44 -15.28
CA HIS A 69 -3.52 -4.66 -14.47
C HIS A 69 -2.24 -4.80 -13.63
N ARG A 70 -1.37 -3.78 -13.66
CA ARG A 70 -0.10 -3.78 -12.95
C ARG A 70 -0.28 -4.10 -11.47
N LYS A 71 0.66 -4.86 -10.92
CA LYS A 71 0.67 -5.20 -9.50
C LYS A 71 1.41 -4.16 -8.67
N SER A 72 0.92 -3.98 -7.46
CA SER A 72 1.54 -3.20 -6.40
C SER A 72 1.94 -4.12 -5.27
N PHE A 73 3.12 -3.88 -4.70
CA PHE A 73 3.72 -4.71 -3.66
C PHE A 73 3.85 -3.90 -2.38
N GLY A 74 3.54 -4.55 -1.26
CA GLY A 74 3.63 -3.96 0.06
C GLY A 74 4.23 -4.92 1.08
N VAL A 75 4.70 -4.35 2.18
CA VAL A 75 5.03 -5.10 3.39
C VAL A 75 3.74 -5.36 4.14
N TYR A 76 3.39 -6.62 4.32
CA TYR A 76 2.24 -7.07 5.10
C TYR A 76 2.56 -7.04 6.60
N PHE A 77 1.66 -6.51 7.42
CA PHE A 77 1.85 -6.41 8.86
C PHE A 77 1.58 -7.74 9.56
N THR A 78 2.59 -8.62 9.54
CA THR A 78 2.64 -9.83 10.36
C THR A 78 2.75 -9.51 11.86
N PRO A 79 2.47 -10.44 12.78
CA PRO A 79 2.60 -10.20 14.22
C PRO A 79 3.96 -9.63 14.65
N GLN A 80 5.05 -10.09 14.02
CA GLN A 80 6.40 -9.61 14.28
C GLN A 80 6.59 -8.15 13.87
N ILE A 81 6.07 -7.77 12.70
CA ILE A 81 6.13 -6.38 12.20
C ILE A 81 5.24 -5.47 13.05
N LYS A 82 4.04 -5.94 13.44
CA LYS A 82 3.16 -5.19 14.35
C LYS A 82 3.84 -4.93 15.69
N LYS A 83 4.51 -5.94 16.26
CA LYS A 83 5.31 -5.77 17.48
C LYS A 83 6.41 -4.74 17.29
N PHE A 84 7.18 -4.82 16.20
CA PHE A 84 8.21 -3.83 15.89
C PHE A 84 7.65 -2.39 15.83
N ILE A 85 6.51 -2.19 15.18
CA ILE A 85 5.84 -0.88 15.11
C ILE A 85 5.44 -0.41 16.53
N GLN A 86 4.81 -1.29 17.33
CA GLN A 86 4.36 -0.97 18.69
C GLN A 86 5.52 -0.65 19.64
N ASP A 87 6.66 -1.33 19.49
CA ASP A 87 7.84 -1.08 20.31
C ASP A 87 8.52 0.27 19.99
N ASN A 88 8.21 0.89 18.86
CA ASN A 88 8.86 2.11 18.36
C ASN A 88 7.91 3.31 18.16
N ILE A 89 6.64 3.20 18.55
CA ILE A 89 5.71 4.34 18.51
C ILE A 89 5.90 5.22 19.75
N GLN A 90 5.81 6.55 19.59
CA GLN A 90 5.81 7.47 20.72
C GLN A 90 4.64 7.15 21.65
N LYS A 91 4.91 7.15 22.96
CA LYS A 91 3.92 6.92 24.01
C LYS A 91 3.30 8.23 24.47
#